data_AF-A0A523GH87-F1
#
_entry.id   AF-A0A523GH87-F1
#
_cell.length_a   1.000
_cell.length_b   1.000
_cell.length_c   1.000
_cell.angle_alpha   90.00
_cell.angle_beta   90.00
_cell.angle_gamma   90.00
#
_symmetry.space_group_name_H-M   'P 1'
#
loop_
_entity.id
_entity.type
_entity.pdbx_description
1 polymer ?
#
loop_
_entity_poly.entity_id
_entity_poly.type
_entity_poly.pdbx_seq_one_letter_code
_entity_poly.pdbx_strand_id
1 'polypeptide(L)'
;MIRRTFVKNSIIASSSILLIPSTLQAIELSHLSSIHVKINTLAVSLLEKWCEGLYTNQTNNPGNTITDGGIYSPGDQAYLGRCADAIYPFLWMAKHTNDKKYVIAAKKVYAWEQNNCWNEAYGCWVNDPGKMDGWKSISVFSAITKMEAMEHYPDLIGEETIKEWKVRLKRVAEYIYTTFHVEYANINYPATATFALYKLGELFNEDKYIKKAATLADGIMKYFTPEGFFYGEGGREMNSDGQYPIDLGYNVEESLPAMAFYSQLSANNELYEKVLKSMKVHLEFMLPNGGWDNSWGTRSFKWTMWGSRTSDGCHAGYYSLATKEPVFAEAVYRNLQCLQACTFNNILYSGPHEYLEYIAPSTHHTFDHAKALTVLVNMTAPEIRLPQTVLPREKEYGIKKYDNINTILFSKGPWRGTITAYNANYKNTNNGHCSGGALSCLYHI
;
A
#
# COMPACT_ATOMS: atom_id res chain seq x y z
N MET A 1 -20.85 70.63 54.34
CA MET A 1 -21.80 69.97 55.25
C MET A 1 -22.54 68.91 54.44
N ILE A 2 -22.34 67.62 54.75
CA ILE A 2 -23.23 66.44 54.49
C ILE A 2 -23.59 66.12 53.01
N ARG A 3 -22.91 65.16 52.36
CA ARG A 3 -23.33 63.75 52.03
C ARG A 3 -24.41 63.62 50.93
N ARG A 4 -24.06 63.07 49.74
CA ARG A 4 -24.28 61.67 49.25
C ARG A 4 -25.69 61.47 48.63
N THR A 5 -25.99 60.77 47.53
CA THR A 5 -25.33 59.87 46.54
C THR A 5 -26.38 59.62 45.42
N PHE A 6 -26.03 59.69 44.13
CA PHE A 6 -25.81 58.55 43.17
C PHE A 6 -26.97 58.21 42.20
N VAL A 7 -26.66 58.37 40.88
CA VAL A 7 -26.99 57.52 39.70
C VAL A 7 -28.42 57.55 39.13
N LYS A 8 -28.69 57.66 37.80
CA LYS A 8 -28.25 56.81 36.67
C LYS A 8 -28.57 57.43 35.27
N ASN A 9 -27.60 57.31 34.35
CA ASN A 9 -27.61 57.07 32.88
C ASN A 9 -28.78 57.47 31.95
N SER A 10 -28.46 58.02 30.77
CA SER A 10 -28.75 57.43 29.42
C SER A 10 -28.23 58.32 28.26
N ILE A 11 -27.32 57.85 27.37
CA ILE A 11 -27.45 57.16 26.05
C ILE A 11 -27.15 58.13 24.87
N ILE A 12 -26.21 57.75 23.99
CA ILE A 12 -26.27 57.58 22.51
C ILE A 12 -24.83 57.61 21.93
N ALA A 13 -24.39 56.51 21.29
CA ALA A 13 -23.45 56.42 20.15
C ALA A 13 -23.17 54.93 19.87
N SER A 14 -23.84 54.30 18.89
CA SER A 14 -23.37 54.04 17.51
C SER A 14 -22.23 53.02 17.39
N SER A 15 -22.57 51.76 17.07
CA SER A 15 -21.66 50.76 16.51
C SER A 15 -22.40 49.87 15.51
N SER A 16 -22.04 50.00 14.23
CA SER A 16 -22.46 49.14 13.13
C SER A 16 -21.66 47.83 13.21
N ILE A 17 -22.28 46.73 13.56
CA ILE A 17 -21.69 45.39 13.48
C ILE A 17 -22.07 44.79 12.13
N LEU A 18 -21.09 44.69 11.22
CA LEU A 18 -21.15 43.77 10.09
C LEU A 18 -20.89 42.35 10.63
N LEU A 19 -21.97 41.60 10.85
CA LEU A 19 -21.91 40.15 11.08
C LEU A 19 -21.57 39.46 9.75
N ILE A 20 -20.29 39.18 9.53
CA ILE A 20 -19.86 38.20 8.52
C ILE A 20 -20.24 36.81 9.07
N PRO A 21 -20.92 35.93 8.31
CA PRO A 21 -21.29 34.61 8.78
C PRO A 21 -20.03 33.72 8.87
N SER A 22 -19.39 33.70 10.04
CA SER A 22 -18.29 32.79 10.38
C SER A 22 -18.74 31.32 10.53
N THR A 23 -20.04 31.05 10.41
CA THR A 23 -20.63 29.73 10.59
C THR A 23 -20.49 28.84 9.36
N LEU A 24 -20.45 29.38 8.13
CA LEU A 24 -20.25 28.55 6.93
C LEU A 24 -18.80 28.05 6.79
N GLN A 25 -17.82 28.87 7.16
CA GLN A 25 -16.40 28.51 7.04
C GLN A 25 -15.98 27.47 8.10
N ALA A 26 -16.58 27.51 9.29
CA ALA A 26 -16.35 26.51 10.34
C ALA A 26 -16.97 25.14 10.02
N ILE A 27 -18.10 25.10 9.30
CA ILE A 27 -18.76 23.84 8.92
C ILE A 27 -17.97 23.14 7.80
N GLU A 28 -17.45 23.87 6.80
CA GLU A 28 -16.59 23.29 5.76
C GLU A 28 -15.28 22.72 6.34
N LEU A 29 -14.63 23.45 7.26
CA LEU A 29 -13.41 22.99 7.93
C LEU A 29 -13.63 21.76 8.85
N SER A 30 -14.82 21.62 9.47
CA SER A 30 -15.13 20.50 10.37
C SER A 30 -15.30 19.15 9.65
N HIS A 31 -15.77 19.16 8.39
CA HIS A 31 -15.95 17.95 7.59
C HIS A 31 -14.65 17.51 6.90
N LEU A 32 -13.88 18.48 6.39
CA LEU A 32 -12.50 18.29 5.88
C LEU A 32 -11.59 17.64 6.93
N SER A 33 -11.75 17.99 8.22
CA SER A 33 -10.97 17.38 9.31
C SER A 33 -11.35 15.95 9.69
N SER A 34 -12.51 15.43 9.26
CA SER A 34 -13.05 14.18 9.85
C SER A 34 -12.48 12.89 9.26
N ILE A 35 -12.32 12.79 7.93
CA ILE A 35 -11.88 11.54 7.29
C ILE A 35 -10.39 11.29 7.50
N HIS A 36 -9.56 12.34 7.47
CA HIS A 36 -8.12 12.23 7.76
C HIS A 36 -7.88 11.75 9.18
N VAL A 37 -8.63 12.28 10.16
CA VAL A 37 -8.56 11.83 11.55
C VAL A 37 -8.97 10.37 11.67
N LYS A 38 -10.04 9.93 11.00
CA LYS A 38 -10.48 8.53 11.00
C LYS A 38 -9.44 7.59 10.40
N ILE A 39 -8.90 7.94 9.22
CA ILE A 39 -7.84 7.19 8.54
C ILE A 39 -6.61 7.08 9.44
N ASN A 40 -6.14 8.22 9.94
CA ASN A 40 -4.94 8.26 10.77
C ASN A 40 -5.13 7.46 12.07
N THR A 41 -6.25 7.66 12.79
CA THR A 41 -6.55 6.93 14.03
C THR A 41 -6.54 5.42 13.80
N LEU A 42 -7.17 4.95 12.72
CA LEU A 42 -7.26 3.53 12.44
C LEU A 42 -5.92 2.95 11.97
N ALA A 43 -5.19 3.66 11.11
CA ALA A 43 -3.87 3.26 10.65
C ALA A 43 -2.86 3.18 11.81
N VAL A 44 -2.84 4.19 12.69
CA VAL A 44 -2.00 4.19 13.90
C VAL A 44 -2.35 3.02 14.81
N SER A 45 -3.64 2.77 15.07
CA SER A 45 -4.05 1.64 15.90
C SER A 45 -3.65 0.28 15.31
N LEU A 46 -3.74 0.11 13.99
CA LEU A 46 -3.28 -1.10 13.31
C LEU A 46 -1.76 -1.23 13.39
N LEU A 47 -1.01 -0.16 13.16
CA LEU A 47 0.45 -0.15 13.27
C LEU A 47 0.92 -0.52 14.67
N GLU A 48 0.31 0.02 15.72
CA GLU A 48 0.64 -0.31 17.11
C GLU A 48 0.43 -1.81 17.37
N LYS A 49 -0.71 -2.36 16.96
CA LYS A 49 -1.00 -3.80 17.10
C LYS A 49 0.00 -4.63 16.31
N TRP A 50 0.13 -4.36 15.02
CA TRP A 50 0.97 -5.15 14.12
C TRP A 50 2.45 -5.08 14.46
N CYS A 51 2.97 -3.92 14.87
CA CYS A 51 4.34 -3.82 15.37
C CYS A 51 4.54 -4.67 16.63
N GLU A 52 3.60 -4.69 17.57
CA GLU A 52 3.69 -5.55 18.74
C GLU A 52 3.61 -7.04 18.37
N GLY A 53 2.74 -7.41 17.44
CA GLY A 53 2.64 -8.77 16.92
C GLY A 53 3.91 -9.23 16.21
N LEU A 54 4.46 -8.39 15.33
CA LEU A 54 5.72 -8.64 14.62
C LEU A 54 6.91 -8.75 15.59
N TYR A 55 6.96 -7.88 16.61
CA TYR A 55 7.98 -7.95 17.66
C TYR A 55 7.86 -9.25 18.47
N THR A 56 6.65 -9.68 18.81
CA THR A 56 6.41 -10.95 19.51
C THR A 56 6.87 -12.16 18.69
N ASN A 57 6.76 -12.08 17.37
CA ASN A 57 7.23 -13.12 16.44
C ASN A 57 8.72 -12.95 16.05
N GLN A 58 9.41 -11.91 16.54
CA GLN A 58 10.84 -11.75 16.32
C GLN A 58 11.62 -12.67 17.25
N THR A 59 12.50 -13.49 16.68
CA THR A 59 13.35 -14.39 17.45
C THR A 59 14.49 -13.62 18.11
N ASN A 60 14.61 -13.74 19.43
CA ASN A 60 15.75 -13.25 20.20
C ASN A 60 16.64 -14.44 20.57
N ASN A 61 17.66 -14.72 19.75
CA ASN A 61 18.57 -15.86 19.95
C ASN A 61 20.05 -15.45 19.77
N PRO A 62 20.56 -14.56 20.64
CA PRO A 62 21.91 -13.99 20.46
C PRO A 62 22.96 -15.08 20.27
N GLY A 63 23.81 -14.92 19.26
CA GLY A 63 24.86 -15.89 18.90
C GLY A 63 24.47 -16.85 17.78
N ASN A 64 23.19 -16.94 17.40
CA ASN A 64 22.75 -17.70 16.24
C ASN A 64 22.27 -16.77 15.12
N THR A 65 23.17 -16.44 14.19
CA THR A 65 22.90 -15.52 13.06
C THR A 65 21.83 -16.03 12.09
N ILE A 66 21.51 -17.33 12.10
CA ILE A 66 20.48 -17.93 11.25
C ILE A 66 19.07 -17.51 11.70
N THR A 67 18.89 -17.25 13.00
CA THR A 67 17.56 -17.03 13.60
C THR A 67 17.44 -15.72 14.35
N ASP A 68 18.50 -15.21 14.98
CA ASP A 68 18.44 -13.98 15.77
C ASP A 68 18.03 -12.78 14.91
N GLY A 69 16.96 -12.11 15.32
CA GLY A 69 16.40 -10.95 14.65
C GLY A 69 15.40 -11.25 13.54
N GLY A 70 15.34 -12.48 13.05
CA GLY A 70 14.34 -12.88 12.06
C GLY A 70 12.94 -12.86 12.65
N ILE A 71 11.95 -12.47 11.85
CA ILE A 71 10.53 -12.55 12.23
C ILE A 71 9.99 -13.88 11.71
N TYR A 72 9.63 -14.77 12.64
CA TYR A 72 9.09 -16.07 12.30
C TYR A 72 7.65 -15.93 11.78
N SER A 73 7.29 -16.75 10.80
CA SER A 73 5.93 -16.82 10.29
C SER A 73 5.28 -18.13 10.74
N PRO A 74 4.29 -18.10 11.65
CA PRO A 74 3.62 -19.30 12.13
C PRO A 74 2.92 -20.09 11.01
N GLY A 75 2.23 -19.40 10.09
CA GLY A 75 1.52 -20.03 8.97
C GLY A 75 2.44 -20.69 7.95
N ASP A 76 3.62 -20.11 7.70
CA ASP A 76 4.61 -20.67 6.76
C ASP A 76 5.59 -21.64 7.45
N GLN A 77 5.60 -21.65 8.78
CA GLN A 77 6.57 -22.33 9.63
C GLN A 77 8.04 -22.01 9.29
N ALA A 78 8.29 -20.78 8.82
CA ALA A 78 9.59 -20.35 8.32
C ALA A 78 9.85 -18.86 8.60
N TYR A 79 11.11 -18.47 8.49
CA TYR A 79 11.48 -17.06 8.38
C TYR A 79 11.38 -16.63 6.92
N LEU A 80 10.85 -15.43 6.69
CA LEU A 80 10.60 -14.89 5.36
C LEU A 80 11.58 -13.77 5.05
N GLY A 81 12.24 -13.79 3.89
CA GLY A 81 13.29 -12.81 3.57
C GLY A 81 12.78 -11.37 3.52
N ARG A 82 11.53 -11.17 3.08
CA ARG A 82 10.86 -9.86 3.07
C ARG A 82 10.52 -9.31 4.47
N CYS A 83 10.78 -10.04 5.57
CA CYS A 83 10.51 -9.49 6.91
C CYS A 83 11.29 -8.20 7.22
N ALA A 84 12.33 -7.88 6.43
CA ALA A 84 13.01 -6.60 6.46
C ALA A 84 12.12 -5.39 6.12
N ASP A 85 10.94 -5.59 5.53
CA ASP A 85 9.91 -4.56 5.39
C ASP A 85 9.40 -4.07 6.76
N ALA A 86 9.57 -4.86 7.84
CA ALA A 86 9.26 -4.45 9.22
C ALA A 86 10.22 -3.38 9.81
N ILE A 87 11.36 -3.11 9.17
CA ILE A 87 12.32 -2.09 9.64
C ILE A 87 11.67 -0.72 9.75
N TYR A 88 10.94 -0.31 8.70
CA TYR A 88 10.30 1.00 8.64
C TYR A 88 9.20 1.19 9.71
N PRO A 89 8.21 0.28 9.86
CA PRO A 89 7.20 0.39 10.91
C PRO A 89 7.79 0.29 12.33
N PHE A 90 8.84 -0.51 12.57
CA PHE A 90 9.49 -0.50 13.89
C PHE A 90 10.14 0.84 14.22
N LEU A 91 10.78 1.51 13.26
CA LEU A 91 11.34 2.83 13.50
C LEU A 91 10.25 3.89 13.71
N TRP A 92 9.13 3.80 12.99
CA TRP A 92 7.94 4.62 13.28
C TRP A 92 7.45 4.38 14.71
N MET A 93 7.31 3.11 15.12
CA MET A 93 6.82 2.75 16.44
C MET A 93 7.75 3.23 17.56
N ALA A 94 9.07 3.15 17.35
CA ALA A 94 10.06 3.74 18.25
C ALA A 94 9.89 5.26 18.40
N LYS A 95 9.69 5.97 17.28
CA LYS A 95 9.47 7.43 17.31
C LYS A 95 8.16 7.80 17.99
N HIS A 96 7.09 7.06 17.68
CA HIS A 96 5.72 7.29 18.16
C HIS A 96 5.58 7.04 19.66
N THR A 97 6.22 5.99 20.18
CA THR A 97 6.11 5.60 21.60
C THR A 97 7.30 5.96 22.48
N ASN A 98 8.40 6.40 21.87
CA ASN A 98 9.69 6.58 22.53
C ASN A 98 10.25 5.29 23.18
N ASP A 99 9.80 4.11 22.73
CA ASP A 99 10.30 2.81 23.20
C ASP A 99 11.48 2.33 22.33
N LYS A 100 12.66 2.25 22.96
CA LYS A 100 13.90 1.84 22.31
C LYS A 100 13.89 0.37 21.86
N LYS A 101 12.97 -0.47 22.38
CA LYS A 101 12.88 -1.88 21.95
C LYS A 101 12.67 -2.00 20.45
N TYR A 102 11.90 -1.09 19.83
CA TYR A 102 11.63 -1.14 18.40
C TYR A 102 12.83 -0.68 17.55
N VAL A 103 13.68 0.24 18.06
CA VAL A 103 14.97 0.54 17.40
C VAL A 103 15.86 -0.69 17.39
N ILE A 104 15.93 -1.41 18.51
CA ILE A 104 16.69 -2.66 18.63
C ILE A 104 16.11 -3.73 17.68
N ALA A 105 14.79 -3.87 17.65
CA ALA A 105 14.11 -4.80 16.76
C ALA A 105 14.42 -4.53 15.28
N ALA A 106 14.34 -3.27 14.84
CA ALA A 106 14.69 -2.86 13.48
C ALA A 106 16.15 -3.21 13.12
N LYS A 107 17.10 -2.92 14.03
CA LYS A 107 18.52 -3.26 13.83
C LYS A 107 18.75 -4.76 13.75
N LYS A 108 18.03 -5.55 14.56
CA LYS A 108 18.09 -7.01 14.53
C LYS A 108 17.53 -7.60 13.24
N VAL A 109 16.38 -7.11 12.75
CA VAL A 109 15.84 -7.53 11.45
C VAL A 109 16.84 -7.23 10.33
N TYR A 110 17.42 -6.01 10.33
CA TYR A 110 18.43 -5.65 9.33
C TYR A 110 19.64 -6.59 9.36
N ALA A 111 20.19 -6.86 10.55
CA ALA A 111 21.31 -7.77 10.71
C ALA A 111 20.97 -9.19 10.24
N TRP A 112 19.77 -9.67 10.56
CA TRP A 112 19.28 -10.97 10.10
C TRP A 112 19.15 -11.05 8.57
N GLU A 113 18.60 -10.01 7.92
CA GLU A 113 18.52 -9.93 6.45
C GLU A 113 19.93 -9.96 5.83
N GLN A 114 20.90 -9.26 6.43
CA GLN A 114 22.27 -9.26 5.91
C GLN A 114 22.95 -10.62 6.05
N ASN A 115 22.65 -11.38 7.10
CA ASN A 115 23.25 -12.70 7.31
C ASN A 115 22.60 -13.79 6.45
N ASN A 116 21.31 -13.67 6.14
CA ASN A 116 20.54 -14.79 5.59
C ASN A 116 19.99 -14.53 4.18
N CYS A 117 19.86 -13.27 3.78
CA CYS A 117 19.26 -12.88 2.50
C CYS A 117 20.24 -12.14 1.59
N TRP A 118 21.35 -11.60 2.11
CA TRP A 118 22.32 -10.90 1.27
C TRP A 118 23.04 -11.85 0.31
N ASN A 119 22.99 -11.54 -0.98
CA ASN A 119 23.74 -12.22 -2.02
C ASN A 119 24.92 -11.36 -2.46
N GLU A 120 26.13 -11.78 -2.08
CA GLU A 120 27.37 -11.07 -2.37
C GLU A 120 27.70 -11.03 -3.88
N ALA A 121 27.40 -12.09 -4.62
CA ALA A 121 27.74 -12.18 -6.05
C ALA A 121 26.94 -11.18 -6.90
N TYR A 122 25.66 -10.97 -6.58
CA TYR A 122 24.77 -10.07 -7.32
C TYR A 122 24.62 -8.70 -6.66
N GLY A 123 25.02 -8.55 -5.39
CA GLY A 123 24.85 -7.30 -4.65
C GLY A 123 23.38 -6.96 -4.38
N CYS A 124 22.58 -7.96 -4.06
CA CYS A 124 21.14 -7.84 -3.86
C CYS A 124 20.66 -8.78 -2.74
N TRP A 125 19.36 -8.76 -2.41
CA TRP A 125 18.77 -9.68 -1.44
C TRP A 125 17.94 -10.79 -2.11
N VAL A 126 17.98 -12.00 -1.54
CA VAL A 126 17.12 -13.12 -1.93
C VAL A 126 15.87 -13.19 -1.07
N ASN A 127 14.75 -13.59 -1.68
CA ASN A 127 13.46 -13.75 -1.02
C ASN A 127 13.45 -14.88 0.01
N ASP A 128 14.10 -15.99 -0.32
CA ASP A 128 14.13 -17.19 0.51
C ASP A 128 15.47 -17.22 1.28
N PRO A 129 15.46 -17.11 2.61
CA PRO A 129 16.67 -17.14 3.43
C PRO A 129 17.54 -18.36 3.12
N GLY A 130 18.84 -18.16 2.96
CA GLY A 130 19.82 -19.22 2.67
C GLY A 130 19.81 -19.75 1.23
N LYS A 131 18.83 -19.40 0.39
CA LYS A 131 18.77 -19.85 -1.02
C LYS A 131 19.38 -18.80 -1.95
N MET A 132 20.70 -18.72 -2.00
CA MET A 132 21.43 -17.67 -2.73
C MET A 132 21.13 -17.62 -4.24
N ASP A 133 20.83 -18.77 -4.86
CA ASP A 133 20.41 -18.83 -6.27
C ASP A 133 18.93 -18.54 -6.48
N GLY A 134 18.16 -18.32 -5.41
CA GLY A 134 16.73 -18.08 -5.43
C GLY A 134 16.28 -16.71 -5.97
N TRP A 135 15.01 -16.38 -5.78
CA TRP A 135 14.39 -15.16 -6.28
C TRP A 135 15.01 -13.90 -5.65
N LYS A 136 15.46 -12.93 -6.47
CA LYS A 136 16.24 -11.75 -6.02
C LYS A 136 15.51 -10.41 -6.17
N SER A 137 14.39 -10.40 -6.90
CA SER A 137 13.75 -9.16 -7.33
C SER A 137 13.03 -8.44 -6.19
N ILE A 138 12.83 -9.08 -5.03
CA ILE A 138 12.34 -8.42 -3.80
C ILE A 138 13.25 -7.28 -3.32
N SER A 139 14.49 -7.23 -3.82
CA SER A 139 15.43 -6.16 -3.53
C SER A 139 14.88 -4.78 -3.84
N VAL A 140 13.96 -4.65 -4.81
CA VAL A 140 13.29 -3.37 -5.11
C VAL A 140 12.45 -2.87 -3.92
N PHE A 141 11.73 -3.77 -3.24
CA PHE A 141 10.89 -3.43 -2.08
C PHE A 141 11.75 -3.14 -0.86
N SER A 142 12.75 -3.99 -0.59
CA SER A 142 13.73 -3.74 0.48
C SER A 142 14.43 -2.40 0.28
N ALA A 143 14.84 -2.05 -0.94
CA ALA A 143 15.48 -0.77 -1.22
C ALA A 143 14.58 0.42 -0.85
N ILE A 144 13.30 0.39 -1.25
CA ILE A 144 12.32 1.41 -0.89
C ILE A 144 12.19 1.52 0.63
N THR A 145 12.02 0.40 1.35
CA THR A 145 11.91 0.39 2.82
C THR A 145 13.08 1.08 3.50
N LYS A 146 14.32 0.80 3.07
CA LYS A 146 15.51 1.42 3.67
C LYS A 146 15.60 2.91 3.33
N MET A 147 15.23 3.31 2.11
CA MET A 147 15.19 4.73 1.73
C MET A 147 14.17 5.51 2.56
N GLU A 148 12.94 5.00 2.68
CA GLU A 148 11.87 5.60 3.49
C GLU A 148 12.26 5.70 4.97
N ALA A 149 12.87 4.65 5.52
CA ALA A 149 13.36 4.65 6.90
C ALA A 149 14.46 5.69 7.15
N MET A 150 15.44 5.82 6.23
CA MET A 150 16.50 6.83 6.34
C MET A 150 15.98 8.26 6.20
N GLU A 151 14.95 8.46 5.38
CA GLU A 151 14.34 9.78 5.16
C GLU A 151 13.58 10.25 6.40
N HIS A 152 12.78 9.38 7.02
CA HIS A 152 11.89 9.76 8.11
C HIS A 152 12.49 9.59 9.51
N TYR A 153 13.43 8.65 9.70
CA TYR A 153 13.98 8.31 11.02
C TYR A 153 15.52 8.26 11.07
N PRO A 154 16.26 9.21 10.49
CA PRO A 154 17.72 9.16 10.44
C PRO A 154 18.35 9.11 11.83
N ASP A 155 17.81 9.87 12.78
CA ASP A 155 18.31 9.95 14.16
C ASP A 155 18.24 8.62 14.91
N LEU A 156 17.20 7.81 14.64
CA LEU A 156 17.01 6.50 15.29
C LEU A 156 17.95 5.44 14.70
N ILE A 157 18.28 5.57 13.41
CA ILE A 157 19.17 4.66 12.72
C ILE A 157 20.63 4.93 13.14
N GLY A 158 21.02 6.20 13.10
CA GLY A 158 22.37 6.67 13.38
C GLY A 158 23.27 6.71 12.13
N GLU A 159 24.16 7.70 12.08
CA GLU A 159 24.97 8.03 10.89
C GLU A 159 25.82 6.86 10.37
N GLU A 160 26.43 6.07 11.26
CA GLU A 160 27.26 4.93 10.89
C GLU A 160 26.44 3.84 10.18
N THR A 161 25.27 3.50 10.73
CA THR A 161 24.36 2.53 10.13
C THR A 161 23.80 3.04 8.80
N ILE A 162 23.48 4.34 8.69
CA ILE A 162 23.05 4.95 7.42
C ILE A 162 24.16 4.82 6.36
N LYS A 163 25.42 5.08 6.73
CA LYS A 163 26.56 4.93 5.82
C LYS A 163 26.70 3.48 5.32
N GLU A 164 26.55 2.51 6.22
CA GLU A 164 26.57 1.09 5.88
C GLU A 164 25.42 0.71 4.93
N TRP A 165 24.20 1.17 5.23
CA TRP A 165 23.02 0.93 4.38
C TRP A 165 23.21 1.51 2.98
N LYS A 166 23.75 2.72 2.88
CA LYS A 166 24.05 3.37 1.60
C LYS A 166 25.04 2.55 0.75
N VAL A 167 26.04 1.92 1.35
CA VAL A 167 26.98 1.03 0.61
C VAL A 167 26.24 -0.15 -0.02
N ARG A 168 25.34 -0.80 0.72
CA ARG A 168 24.55 -1.93 0.17
C ARG A 168 23.49 -1.48 -0.83
N LEU A 169 22.77 -0.41 -0.52
CA LEU A 169 21.79 0.18 -1.43
C LEU A 169 22.41 0.58 -2.76
N LYS A 170 23.67 1.03 -2.76
CA LYS A 170 24.37 1.33 -4.00
C LYS A 170 24.54 0.10 -4.90
N ARG A 171 24.89 -1.05 -4.32
CA ARG A 171 25.00 -2.33 -5.05
C ARG A 171 23.64 -2.80 -5.56
N VAL A 172 22.60 -2.65 -4.73
CA VAL A 172 21.22 -2.98 -5.11
C VAL A 172 20.74 -2.08 -6.26
N ALA A 173 21.10 -0.78 -6.24
CA ALA A 173 20.80 0.14 -7.33
C ALA A 173 21.43 -0.32 -8.65
N GLU A 174 22.69 -0.76 -8.64
CA GLU A 174 23.33 -1.35 -9.84
C GLU A 174 22.63 -2.63 -10.29
N TYR A 175 22.26 -3.52 -9.35
CA TYR A 175 21.52 -4.75 -9.68
C TYR A 175 20.19 -4.44 -10.37
N ILE A 176 19.38 -3.54 -9.81
CA ILE A 176 18.09 -3.14 -10.39
C ILE A 176 18.32 -2.47 -11.75
N TYR A 177 19.26 -1.53 -11.85
CA TYR A 177 19.58 -0.82 -13.10
C TYR A 177 19.96 -1.75 -14.24
N THR A 178 20.80 -2.75 -13.96
CA THR A 178 21.32 -3.71 -14.96
C THR A 178 20.31 -4.79 -15.32
N THR A 179 19.52 -5.26 -14.34
CA THR A 179 18.67 -6.45 -14.51
C THR A 179 17.25 -6.08 -14.96
N PHE A 180 16.67 -5.00 -14.44
CA PHE A 180 15.26 -4.70 -14.67
C PHE A 180 15.08 -4.01 -16.03
N HIS A 181 14.18 -4.57 -16.82
CA HIS A 181 13.66 -3.99 -18.07
C HIS A 181 12.15 -4.17 -18.07
N VAL A 182 11.43 -3.56 -19.03
CA VAL A 182 9.96 -3.53 -19.02
C VAL A 182 9.31 -4.93 -19.04
N GLU A 183 9.94 -5.87 -19.75
CA GLU A 183 9.52 -7.28 -19.84
C GLU A 183 10.09 -8.17 -18.71
N TYR A 184 10.85 -7.60 -17.77
CA TYR A 184 11.45 -8.37 -16.69
C TYR A 184 10.37 -8.83 -15.72
N ALA A 185 10.33 -10.12 -15.41
CA ALA A 185 9.43 -10.72 -14.43
C ALA A 185 7.94 -10.34 -14.65
N ASN A 186 7.15 -10.45 -13.59
CA ASN A 186 5.80 -9.91 -13.59
C ASN A 186 5.88 -8.36 -13.54
N ILE A 187 4.86 -7.67 -14.06
CA ILE A 187 4.92 -6.21 -14.35
C ILE A 187 5.08 -5.34 -13.10
N ASN A 188 4.66 -5.82 -11.93
CA ASN A 188 4.87 -5.18 -10.63
C ASN A 188 6.33 -4.84 -10.36
N TYR A 189 7.28 -5.67 -10.81
CA TYR A 189 8.71 -5.42 -10.60
C TYR A 189 9.23 -4.22 -11.41
N PRO A 190 9.11 -4.16 -12.74
CA PRO A 190 9.50 -2.97 -13.49
C PRO A 190 8.67 -1.75 -13.13
N ALA A 191 7.37 -1.90 -12.79
CA ALA A 191 6.55 -0.79 -12.30
C ALA A 191 7.09 -0.21 -10.99
N THR A 192 7.39 -1.06 -10.01
CA THR A 192 7.97 -0.62 -8.73
C THR A 192 9.38 -0.07 -8.91
N ALA A 193 10.16 -0.62 -9.84
CA ALA A 193 11.50 -0.15 -10.13
C ALA A 193 11.56 1.28 -10.68
N THR A 194 10.47 1.80 -11.28
CA THR A 194 10.40 3.23 -11.66
C THR A 194 10.62 4.12 -10.44
N PHE A 195 9.83 3.90 -9.38
CA PHE A 195 9.92 4.64 -8.13
C PHE A 195 11.25 4.40 -7.41
N ALA A 196 11.66 3.13 -7.28
CA ALA A 196 12.90 2.79 -6.58
C ALA A 196 14.14 3.42 -7.25
N LEU A 197 14.28 3.30 -8.58
CA LEU A 197 15.43 3.86 -9.29
C LEU A 197 15.44 5.38 -9.30
N TYR A 198 14.27 6.02 -9.32
CA TYR A 198 14.19 7.48 -9.20
C TYR A 198 14.75 7.93 -7.83
N LYS A 199 14.25 7.36 -6.72
CA LYS A 199 14.74 7.69 -5.38
C LYS A 199 16.21 7.32 -5.16
N LEU A 200 16.67 6.20 -5.70
CA LEU A 200 18.09 5.82 -5.66
C LEU A 200 18.96 6.80 -6.47
N GLY A 201 18.45 7.29 -7.60
CA GLY A 201 19.07 8.34 -8.39
C GLY A 201 19.27 9.62 -7.61
N GLU A 202 18.24 10.09 -6.90
CA GLU A 202 18.33 11.25 -6.02
C GLU A 202 19.28 11.02 -4.84
N LEU A 203 19.15 9.87 -4.16
CA LEU A 203 19.96 9.52 -2.99
C LEU A 203 21.48 9.53 -3.27
N PHE A 204 21.86 9.05 -4.45
CA PHE A 204 23.28 8.94 -4.86
C PHE A 204 23.72 10.03 -5.82
N ASN A 205 22.83 10.97 -6.19
CA ASN A 205 23.06 11.98 -7.21
C ASN A 205 23.59 11.39 -8.53
N GLU A 206 22.90 10.37 -9.05
CA GLU A 206 23.27 9.64 -10.27
C GLU A 206 22.15 9.56 -11.30
N ASP A 207 22.27 10.40 -12.33
CA ASP A 207 21.32 10.52 -13.44
C ASP A 207 21.00 9.21 -14.17
N LYS A 208 21.93 8.24 -14.21
CA LYS A 208 21.69 6.98 -14.94
C LYS A 208 20.49 6.21 -14.36
N TYR A 209 20.26 6.28 -13.06
CA TYR A 209 19.12 5.62 -12.43
C TYR A 209 17.82 6.37 -12.72
N ILE A 210 17.84 7.70 -12.66
CA ILE A 210 16.69 8.56 -13.01
C ILE A 210 16.27 8.32 -14.47
N LYS A 211 17.23 8.30 -15.40
CA LYS A 211 16.99 8.01 -16.83
C LYS A 211 16.45 6.60 -17.05
N LYS A 212 16.95 5.62 -16.31
CA LYS A 212 16.43 4.25 -16.36
C LYS A 212 15.00 4.16 -15.82
N ALA A 213 14.68 4.88 -14.75
CA ALA A 213 13.31 4.99 -14.23
C ALA A 213 12.34 5.54 -15.28
N ALA A 214 12.73 6.62 -15.98
CA ALA A 214 11.96 7.18 -17.10
C ALA A 214 11.79 6.16 -18.24
N THR A 215 12.86 5.47 -18.64
CA THR A 215 12.79 4.44 -19.68
C THR A 215 11.81 3.31 -19.32
N LEU A 216 11.81 2.88 -18.06
CA LEU A 216 10.86 1.87 -17.57
C LEU A 216 9.43 2.42 -17.59
N ALA A 217 9.21 3.65 -17.09
CA ALA A 217 7.90 4.29 -17.08
C ALA A 217 7.31 4.41 -18.49
N ASP A 218 8.09 4.90 -19.45
CA ASP A 218 7.69 5.01 -20.86
C ASP A 218 7.33 3.63 -21.43
N GLY A 219 8.16 2.62 -21.15
CA GLY A 219 7.91 1.25 -21.60
C GLY A 219 6.63 0.64 -21.02
N ILE A 220 6.24 1.04 -19.80
CA ILE A 220 5.06 0.50 -19.11
C ILE A 220 3.75 1.09 -19.65
N MET A 221 3.78 2.27 -20.25
CA MET A 221 2.59 2.96 -20.76
C MET A 221 1.74 2.11 -21.71
N LYS A 222 2.36 1.19 -22.46
CA LYS A 222 1.67 0.27 -23.38
C LYS A 222 0.80 -0.78 -22.68
N TYR A 223 0.97 -1.01 -21.38
CA TYR A 223 0.21 -2.01 -20.63
C TYR A 223 -1.03 -1.45 -19.91
N PHE A 224 -1.42 -0.22 -20.21
CA PHE A 224 -2.75 0.27 -19.87
C PHE A 224 -3.73 -0.09 -20.98
N THR A 225 -4.75 -0.84 -20.63
CA THR A 225 -5.82 -1.25 -21.55
C THR A 225 -6.73 -0.06 -21.90
N PRO A 226 -7.54 -0.15 -22.98
CA PRO A 226 -8.49 0.91 -23.34
C PRO A 226 -9.48 1.30 -22.23
N GLU A 227 -10.00 0.31 -21.47
CA GLU A 227 -10.90 0.53 -20.33
C GLU A 227 -10.16 1.11 -19.11
N GLY A 228 -8.83 1.09 -19.09
CA GLY A 228 -7.99 1.68 -18.05
C GLY A 228 -7.35 0.69 -17.09
N PHE A 229 -7.61 -0.62 -17.21
CA PHE A 229 -6.89 -1.62 -16.41
C PHE A 229 -5.41 -1.65 -16.73
N PHE A 230 -4.61 -2.08 -15.76
CA PHE A 230 -3.19 -2.34 -15.91
C PHE A 230 -2.97 -3.85 -16.02
N TYR A 231 -2.28 -4.32 -17.06
CA TYR A 231 -2.03 -5.76 -17.24
C TYR A 231 -0.54 -6.06 -17.27
N GLY A 232 -0.20 -7.34 -17.10
CA GLY A 232 1.19 -7.77 -17.17
C GLY A 232 1.56 -8.83 -16.15
N GLU A 233 0.74 -9.04 -15.11
CA GLU A 233 1.04 -9.99 -14.04
C GLU A 233 1.01 -11.43 -14.52
N GLY A 234 0.04 -11.80 -15.36
CA GLY A 234 -0.07 -13.15 -15.96
C GLY A 234 0.62 -13.33 -17.31
N GLY A 235 1.29 -12.31 -17.82
CA GLY A 235 1.87 -12.28 -19.17
C GLY A 235 1.71 -10.91 -19.81
N ARG A 236 2.38 -10.67 -20.94
CA ARG A 236 2.41 -9.35 -21.61
C ARG A 236 1.57 -9.29 -22.88
N GLU A 237 0.78 -10.34 -23.10
CA GLU A 237 -0.07 -10.52 -24.26
C GLU A 237 -1.49 -10.86 -23.83
N MET A 238 -2.43 -10.47 -24.68
CA MET A 238 -3.84 -10.84 -24.56
C MET A 238 -4.00 -12.33 -24.87
N ASN A 239 -4.94 -13.02 -24.21
CA ASN A 239 -5.22 -14.42 -24.53
C ASN A 239 -6.00 -14.56 -25.86
N SER A 240 -6.24 -15.80 -26.30
CA SER A 240 -6.99 -16.11 -27.52
C SER A 240 -8.43 -15.60 -27.52
N ASP A 241 -9.00 -15.34 -26.35
CA ASP A 241 -10.38 -14.86 -26.16
C ASP A 241 -10.47 -13.32 -26.12
N GLY A 242 -9.35 -12.62 -26.34
CA GLY A 242 -9.33 -11.16 -26.33
C GLY A 242 -9.23 -10.52 -24.94
N GLN A 243 -8.82 -11.28 -23.91
CA GLN A 243 -8.77 -10.83 -22.52
C GLN A 243 -7.34 -10.55 -22.06
N TYR A 244 -7.16 -9.51 -21.25
CA TYR A 244 -5.86 -9.08 -20.75
C TYR A 244 -5.50 -9.76 -19.42
N PRO A 245 -4.27 -10.24 -19.21
CA PRO A 245 -3.82 -10.87 -17.98
C PRO A 245 -3.61 -9.85 -16.84
N ILE A 246 -4.71 -9.53 -16.15
CA ILE A 246 -4.81 -8.52 -15.09
C ILE A 246 -4.83 -9.19 -13.71
N ASP A 247 -4.27 -8.51 -12.71
CA ASP A 247 -4.31 -8.90 -11.30
C ASP A 247 -4.73 -7.69 -10.45
N LEU A 248 -5.97 -7.68 -9.96
CA LEU A 248 -6.49 -6.57 -9.15
C LEU A 248 -5.59 -6.28 -7.95
N GLY A 249 -5.25 -7.29 -7.16
CA GLY A 249 -4.53 -7.13 -5.89
C GLY A 249 -3.15 -6.48 -6.10
N TYR A 250 -2.30 -7.07 -6.92
CA TYR A 250 -0.97 -6.52 -7.16
C TYR A 250 -0.97 -5.20 -7.92
N ASN A 251 -2.01 -4.95 -8.73
CA ASN A 251 -2.16 -3.64 -9.35
C ASN A 251 -2.40 -2.57 -8.30
N VAL A 252 -3.39 -2.76 -7.41
CA VAL A 252 -3.79 -1.73 -6.46
C VAL A 252 -2.87 -1.61 -5.25
N GLU A 253 -2.12 -2.65 -4.91
CA GLU A 253 -1.29 -2.69 -3.71
C GLU A 253 0.21 -2.52 -3.95
N GLU A 254 0.66 -2.59 -5.21
CA GLU A 254 2.09 -2.57 -5.51
C GLU A 254 2.41 -1.73 -6.76
N SER A 255 1.87 -2.12 -7.92
CA SER A 255 2.23 -1.50 -9.20
C SER A 255 1.73 -0.07 -9.34
N LEU A 256 0.43 0.17 -9.15
CA LEU A 256 -0.19 1.49 -9.30
C LEU A 256 0.27 2.46 -8.20
N PRO A 257 0.38 2.07 -6.90
CA PRO A 257 0.95 2.95 -5.89
C PRO A 257 2.38 3.42 -6.22
N ALA A 258 3.27 2.51 -6.65
CA ALA A 258 4.63 2.90 -7.00
C ALA A 258 4.67 3.87 -8.19
N MET A 259 3.86 3.61 -9.23
CA MET A 259 3.76 4.52 -10.37
C MET A 259 3.10 5.85 -10.00
N ALA A 260 2.15 5.89 -9.06
CA ALA A 260 1.58 7.12 -8.54
C ALA A 260 2.68 7.98 -7.91
N PHE A 261 3.46 7.43 -6.98
CA PHE A 261 4.57 8.15 -6.35
C PHE A 261 5.62 8.61 -7.37
N TYR A 262 6.06 7.73 -8.26
CA TYR A 262 7.01 8.08 -9.31
C TYR A 262 6.48 9.21 -10.21
N SER A 263 5.23 9.14 -10.66
CA SER A 263 4.65 10.15 -11.56
C SER A 263 4.58 11.53 -10.91
N GLN A 264 4.31 11.59 -9.61
CA GLN A 264 4.30 12.83 -8.84
C GLN A 264 5.71 13.40 -8.65
N LEU A 265 6.69 12.58 -8.25
CA LEU A 265 8.08 13.01 -8.05
C LEU A 265 8.74 13.47 -9.34
N SER A 266 8.52 12.74 -10.44
CA SER A 266 9.08 13.05 -11.76
C SER A 266 8.28 14.09 -12.54
N ALA A 267 7.17 14.59 -12.00
CA ALA A 267 6.20 15.45 -12.70
C ALA A 267 5.72 14.86 -14.05
N ASN A 268 5.62 13.54 -14.16
CA ASN A 268 5.13 12.85 -15.35
C ASN A 268 3.59 12.83 -15.38
N ASN A 269 3.01 13.91 -15.92
CA ASN A 269 1.56 14.07 -16.00
C ASN A 269 0.86 13.01 -16.85
N GLU A 270 1.51 12.49 -17.90
CA GLU A 270 0.89 11.48 -18.77
C GLU A 270 0.69 10.15 -18.02
N LEU A 271 1.74 9.69 -17.33
CA LEU A 271 1.65 8.51 -16.48
C LEU A 271 0.68 8.74 -15.31
N TYR A 272 0.72 9.92 -14.69
CA TYR A 272 -0.20 10.29 -13.61
C TYR A 272 -1.66 10.08 -14.00
N GLU A 273 -2.08 10.58 -15.17
CA GLU A 273 -3.46 10.45 -15.65
C GLU A 273 -3.82 8.99 -15.97
N LYS A 274 -2.87 8.20 -16.50
CA LYS A 274 -3.08 6.75 -16.72
C LYS A 274 -3.27 6.01 -15.40
N VAL A 275 -2.42 6.29 -14.41
CA VAL A 275 -2.50 5.68 -13.08
C VAL A 275 -3.81 6.08 -12.40
N LEU A 276 -4.18 7.36 -12.43
CA LEU A 276 -5.45 7.85 -11.88
C LEU A 276 -6.66 7.14 -12.51
N LYS A 277 -6.71 7.05 -13.84
CA LYS A 277 -7.77 6.30 -14.55
C LYS A 277 -7.77 4.83 -14.13
N SER A 278 -6.59 4.23 -14.00
CA SER A 278 -6.46 2.83 -13.62
C SER A 278 -6.94 2.57 -12.19
N MET A 279 -6.54 3.38 -11.22
CA MET A 279 -7.01 3.25 -9.84
C MET A 279 -8.53 3.44 -9.75
N LYS A 280 -9.12 4.35 -10.55
CA LYS A 280 -10.58 4.49 -10.64
C LYS A 280 -11.28 3.22 -11.13
N VAL A 281 -10.79 2.59 -12.20
CA VAL A 281 -11.44 1.37 -12.73
C VAL A 281 -11.26 0.18 -11.78
N HIS A 282 -10.13 0.07 -11.09
CA HIS A 282 -9.95 -0.99 -10.09
C HIS A 282 -10.84 -0.75 -8.85
N LEU A 283 -11.08 0.50 -8.46
CA LEU A 283 -11.97 0.84 -7.33
C LEU A 283 -13.41 0.38 -7.54
N GLU A 284 -13.86 0.18 -8.78
CA GLU A 284 -15.16 -0.41 -9.09
C GLU A 284 -15.34 -1.84 -8.53
N PHE A 285 -14.24 -2.49 -8.13
CA PHE A 285 -14.21 -3.83 -7.55
C PHE A 285 -14.02 -3.84 -6.03
N MET A 286 -13.92 -2.67 -5.36
CA MET A 286 -13.94 -2.61 -3.90
C MET A 286 -15.36 -2.77 -3.38
N LEU A 287 -15.59 -3.78 -2.54
CA LEU A 287 -16.88 -4.05 -1.90
C LEU A 287 -17.23 -2.98 -0.84
N PRO A 288 -18.51 -2.81 -0.48
CA PRO A 288 -18.94 -1.82 0.51
C PRO A 288 -18.24 -1.90 1.88
N ASN A 289 -17.79 -3.09 2.31
CA ASN A 289 -17.02 -3.26 3.55
C ASN A 289 -15.52 -2.94 3.41
N GLY A 290 -15.06 -2.45 2.25
CA GLY A 290 -13.66 -2.13 1.97
C GLY A 290 -12.80 -3.29 1.51
N GLY A 291 -13.36 -4.51 1.43
CA GLY A 291 -12.66 -5.66 0.84
C GLY A 291 -12.54 -5.54 -0.68
N TRP A 292 -11.56 -6.22 -1.27
CA TRP A 292 -11.45 -6.32 -2.73
C TRP A 292 -12.22 -7.54 -3.23
N ASP A 293 -12.90 -7.40 -4.38
CA ASP A 293 -13.52 -8.54 -5.05
C ASP A 293 -12.44 -9.52 -5.52
N ASN A 294 -12.24 -10.57 -4.71
CA ASN A 294 -11.19 -11.56 -4.91
C ASN A 294 -11.59 -12.76 -5.76
N SER A 295 -12.65 -12.60 -6.55
CA SER A 295 -13.26 -13.70 -7.29
C SER A 295 -12.82 -13.81 -8.76
N TRP A 296 -11.93 -12.93 -9.24
CA TRP A 296 -11.40 -12.90 -10.61
C TRP A 296 -9.93 -12.44 -10.62
N GLY A 297 -9.24 -12.53 -11.76
CA GLY A 297 -7.86 -12.05 -11.93
C GLY A 297 -6.81 -13.17 -11.93
N THR A 298 -5.70 -12.94 -12.63
CA THR A 298 -4.71 -13.99 -12.98
C THR A 298 -4.15 -14.75 -11.77
N ARG A 299 -3.99 -14.07 -10.63
CA ARG A 299 -3.52 -14.69 -9.38
C ARG A 299 -4.47 -14.46 -8.20
N SER A 300 -5.78 -14.53 -8.43
CA SER A 300 -6.76 -14.40 -7.35
C SER A 300 -6.55 -15.45 -6.23
N PHE A 301 -5.92 -16.59 -6.55
CA PHE A 301 -5.44 -17.55 -5.55
C PHE A 301 -4.48 -16.97 -4.51
N LYS A 302 -3.85 -15.80 -4.73
CA LYS A 302 -3.01 -15.06 -3.75
C LYS A 302 -3.77 -13.99 -2.97
N TRP A 303 -5.06 -13.85 -3.18
CA TRP A 303 -5.84 -12.75 -2.61
C TRP A 303 -6.56 -13.18 -1.34
N THR A 304 -6.90 -12.16 -0.55
CA THR A 304 -7.53 -12.23 0.77
C THR A 304 -8.84 -11.43 0.72
N MET A 305 -9.50 -11.22 1.86
CA MET A 305 -10.65 -10.32 1.93
C MET A 305 -10.25 -8.85 1.66
N TRP A 306 -9.07 -8.44 2.11
CA TRP A 306 -8.64 -7.05 2.13
C TRP A 306 -7.62 -6.67 1.04
N GLY A 307 -7.04 -7.63 0.31
CA GLY A 307 -5.90 -7.38 -0.59
C GLY A 307 -5.17 -8.62 -1.07
N SER A 308 -3.88 -8.50 -1.41
CA SER A 308 -3.04 -9.65 -1.73
C SER A 308 -2.08 -10.01 -0.60
N ARG A 309 -1.83 -11.31 -0.43
CA ARG A 309 -1.04 -11.88 0.66
C ARG A 309 0.43 -11.43 0.72
N THR A 310 0.98 -10.88 -0.35
CA THR A 310 2.44 -10.62 -0.46
C THR A 310 2.73 -9.31 -1.19
N SER A 311 1.92 -8.29 -0.94
CA SER A 311 2.05 -6.93 -1.45
C SER A 311 1.85 -5.92 -0.31
N ASP A 312 2.36 -4.71 -0.52
CA ASP A 312 2.46 -3.67 0.52
C ASP A 312 1.07 -3.17 0.98
N GLY A 313 0.16 -2.83 0.06
CA GLY A 313 -1.21 -2.44 0.38
C GLY A 313 -1.68 -1.20 -0.38
N CYS A 314 -2.99 -1.04 -0.56
CA CYS A 314 -3.53 -0.01 -1.45
C CYS A 314 -3.45 1.43 -0.92
N HIS A 315 -3.29 1.57 0.39
CA HIS A 315 -3.61 2.79 1.15
C HIS A 315 -2.87 4.03 0.65
N ALA A 316 -1.54 3.98 0.63
CA ALA A 316 -0.74 5.16 0.36
C ALA A 316 -0.90 5.65 -1.09
N GLY A 317 -1.07 4.73 -2.05
CA GLY A 317 -1.32 5.07 -3.45
C GLY A 317 -2.68 5.73 -3.68
N TYR A 318 -3.76 5.17 -3.11
CA TYR A 318 -5.09 5.81 -3.21
C TYR A 318 -5.10 7.17 -2.49
N TYR A 319 -4.49 7.24 -1.30
CA TYR A 319 -4.45 8.46 -0.51
C TYR A 319 -3.67 9.58 -1.22
N SER A 320 -2.58 9.27 -1.93
CA SER A 320 -1.77 10.29 -2.62
C SER A 320 -2.53 11.00 -3.75
N LEU A 321 -3.55 10.33 -4.30
CA LEU A 321 -4.39 10.85 -5.38
C LEU A 321 -5.72 11.42 -4.89
N ALA A 322 -6.01 11.39 -3.59
CA ALA A 322 -7.31 11.77 -3.04
C ALA A 322 -7.65 13.27 -3.18
N THR A 323 -6.65 14.15 -3.38
CA THR A 323 -6.91 15.55 -3.74
C THR A 323 -7.65 15.66 -5.08
N LYS A 324 -7.32 14.79 -6.05
CA LYS A 324 -7.97 14.75 -7.37
C LYS A 324 -9.20 13.87 -7.39
N GLU A 325 -9.20 12.79 -6.61
CA GLU A 325 -10.31 11.86 -6.53
C GLU A 325 -10.71 11.59 -5.06
N PRO A 326 -11.58 12.42 -4.47
CA PRO A 326 -11.96 12.32 -3.06
C PRO A 326 -12.45 10.95 -2.58
N VAL A 327 -13.11 10.16 -3.43
CA VAL A 327 -13.59 8.81 -3.05
C VAL A 327 -12.44 7.87 -2.68
N PHE A 328 -11.21 8.17 -3.09
CA PHE A 328 -10.04 7.38 -2.73
C PHE A 328 -9.73 7.44 -1.23
N ALA A 329 -10.00 8.56 -0.54
CA ALA A 329 -9.87 8.60 0.91
C ALA A 329 -10.92 7.72 1.61
N GLU A 330 -12.13 7.64 1.07
CA GLU A 330 -13.16 6.71 1.55
C GLU A 330 -12.72 5.25 1.33
N ALA A 331 -12.15 4.93 0.17
CA ALA A 331 -11.58 3.61 -0.13
C ALA A 331 -10.50 3.19 0.89
N VAL A 332 -9.57 4.11 1.20
CA VAL A 332 -8.54 3.93 2.22
C VAL A 332 -9.18 3.64 3.58
N TYR A 333 -10.15 4.45 4.00
CA TYR A 333 -10.82 4.27 5.28
C TYR A 333 -11.54 2.92 5.40
N ARG A 334 -12.27 2.53 4.35
CA ARG A 334 -13.01 1.25 4.31
C ARG A 334 -12.06 0.05 4.30
N ASN A 335 -10.97 0.11 3.53
CA ASN A 335 -9.99 -0.98 3.53
C ASN A 335 -9.29 -1.12 4.89
N LEU A 336 -8.98 -0.02 5.58
CA LEU A 336 -8.49 -0.05 6.96
C LEU A 336 -9.48 -0.72 7.93
N GLN A 337 -10.79 -0.51 7.75
CA GLN A 337 -11.81 -1.21 8.55
C GLN A 337 -11.82 -2.71 8.25
N CYS A 338 -11.65 -3.09 6.97
CA CYS A 338 -11.53 -4.48 6.57
C CYS A 338 -10.28 -5.14 7.20
N LEU A 339 -9.13 -4.48 7.15
CA LEU A 339 -7.89 -4.93 7.81
C LEU A 339 -8.06 -5.07 9.33
N GLN A 340 -8.76 -4.12 9.98
CA GLN A 340 -9.08 -4.21 11.40
C GLN A 340 -9.95 -5.43 11.72
N ALA A 341 -10.98 -5.70 10.91
CA ALA A 341 -11.83 -6.87 11.05
C ALA A 341 -11.09 -8.20 10.79
N CYS A 342 -9.94 -8.15 10.10
CA CYS A 342 -9.08 -9.30 9.82
C CYS A 342 -7.85 -9.38 10.73
N THR A 343 -7.74 -8.51 11.75
CA THR A 343 -6.62 -8.51 12.69
C THR A 343 -7.02 -9.21 13.99
N PHE A 344 -6.34 -10.31 14.31
CA PHE A 344 -6.52 -11.07 15.53
C PHE A 344 -5.18 -11.32 16.19
N ASN A 345 -5.12 -11.30 17.53
CA ASN A 345 -3.89 -11.49 18.28
C ASN A 345 -2.72 -10.65 17.73
N ASN A 346 -3.00 -9.39 17.36
CA ASN A 346 -2.02 -8.44 16.83
C ASN A 346 -1.40 -8.80 15.46
N ILE A 347 -1.92 -9.79 14.74
CA ILE A 347 -1.43 -10.19 13.41
C ILE A 347 -2.58 -10.15 12.40
N LEU A 348 -2.27 -9.83 11.15
CA LEU A 348 -3.22 -9.79 10.03
C LEU A 348 -3.44 -11.19 9.44
N TYR A 349 -4.69 -11.65 9.43
CA TYR A 349 -5.15 -12.89 8.79
C TYR A 349 -5.69 -12.57 7.39
N SER A 350 -5.78 -13.56 6.48
CA SER A 350 -6.41 -13.36 5.16
C SER A 350 -7.91 -13.04 5.25
N GLY A 351 -8.52 -13.37 6.38
CA GLY A 351 -9.91 -13.05 6.70
C GLY A 351 -10.28 -13.61 8.07
N PRO A 352 -11.42 -13.19 8.63
CA PRO A 352 -11.86 -13.67 9.94
C PRO A 352 -12.07 -15.19 10.01
N HIS A 353 -12.40 -15.84 8.89
CA HIS A 353 -12.61 -17.28 8.85
C HIS A 353 -11.34 -18.10 9.09
N GLU A 354 -10.16 -17.63 8.66
CA GLU A 354 -8.90 -18.33 8.99
C GLU A 354 -8.68 -18.38 10.51
N TYR A 355 -8.97 -17.28 11.21
CA TYR A 355 -8.87 -17.24 12.66
C TYR A 355 -9.90 -18.17 13.34
N LEU A 356 -11.15 -18.15 12.87
CA LEU A 356 -12.22 -19.00 13.41
C LEU A 356 -11.95 -20.50 13.23
N GLU A 357 -11.25 -20.87 12.16
CA GLU A 357 -10.82 -22.25 11.87
C GLU A 357 -9.43 -22.58 12.45
N TYR A 358 -8.87 -21.72 13.30
CA TYR A 358 -7.55 -21.89 13.93
C TYR A 358 -6.39 -22.09 12.94
N ILE A 359 -6.50 -21.54 11.74
CA ILE A 359 -5.44 -21.54 10.73
C ILE A 359 -4.44 -20.44 11.08
N ALA A 360 -3.16 -20.80 11.26
CA ALA A 360 -2.12 -19.84 11.59
C ALA A 360 -1.85 -18.86 10.42
N PRO A 361 -1.75 -17.54 10.68
CA PRO A 361 -1.53 -16.55 9.64
C PRO A 361 -0.06 -16.50 9.24
N SER A 362 0.21 -16.04 8.02
CA SER A 362 1.57 -15.64 7.64
C SER A 362 1.89 -14.25 8.21
N THR A 363 3.08 -14.05 8.78
CA THR A 363 3.53 -12.70 9.17
C THR A 363 3.82 -11.80 7.97
N HIS A 364 3.88 -12.36 6.75
CA HIS A 364 4.08 -11.62 5.51
C HIS A 364 3.04 -10.54 5.27
N HIS A 365 1.77 -10.90 5.46
CA HIS A 365 0.66 -9.96 5.32
C HIS A 365 0.87 -8.75 6.23
N THR A 366 1.33 -9.02 7.45
CA THR A 366 1.45 -8.01 8.51
C THR A 366 2.62 -7.07 8.27
N PHE A 367 3.82 -7.54 7.93
CA PHE A 367 4.96 -6.63 7.73
C PHE A 367 4.85 -5.81 6.45
N ASP A 368 4.29 -6.36 5.37
CA ASP A 368 4.07 -5.63 4.12
C ASP A 368 3.04 -4.51 4.33
N HIS A 369 1.93 -4.82 5.01
CA HIS A 369 0.88 -3.84 5.30
C HIS A 369 1.31 -2.82 6.34
N ALA A 370 2.08 -3.22 7.36
CA ALA A 370 2.65 -2.28 8.32
C ALA A 370 3.59 -1.28 7.61
N LYS A 371 4.40 -1.72 6.65
CA LYS A 371 5.21 -0.83 5.81
C LYS A 371 4.33 0.17 5.06
N ALA A 372 3.29 -0.27 4.35
CA ALA A 372 2.41 0.64 3.60
C ALA A 372 1.66 1.62 4.51
N LEU A 373 1.18 1.17 5.67
CA LEU A 373 0.55 2.06 6.65
C LEU A 373 1.53 3.06 7.24
N THR A 374 2.81 2.70 7.38
CA THR A 374 3.84 3.64 7.81
C THR A 374 4.07 4.73 6.77
N VAL A 375 4.05 4.39 5.47
CA VAL A 375 4.06 5.38 4.39
C VAL A 375 2.83 6.29 4.54
N LEU A 376 1.63 5.72 4.67
CA LEU A 376 0.38 6.48 4.81
C LEU A 376 0.41 7.51 5.94
N VAL A 377 0.86 7.13 7.15
CA VAL A 377 0.85 8.04 8.31
C VAL A 377 1.92 9.12 8.25
N ASN A 378 2.98 8.91 7.45
CA ASN A 378 4.03 9.90 7.21
C ASN A 378 3.69 10.87 6.07
N MET A 379 2.67 10.58 5.26
CA MET A 379 2.24 11.47 4.19
C MET A 379 1.59 12.75 4.74
N THR A 380 1.81 13.85 4.03
CA THR A 380 0.98 15.05 4.19
C THR A 380 -0.46 14.73 3.77
N ALA A 381 -1.43 15.11 4.59
CA ALA A 381 -2.84 14.88 4.28
C ALA A 381 -3.25 15.63 2.98
N PRO A 382 -3.90 14.95 2.02
CA PRO A 382 -4.37 15.57 0.78
C PRO A 382 -5.52 16.56 1.06
N GLU A 383 -5.66 17.59 0.23
CA GLU A 383 -6.76 18.56 0.35
C GLU A 383 -8.06 18.01 -0.27
N ILE A 384 -9.03 17.59 0.56
CA ILE A 384 -10.27 16.95 0.08
C ILE A 384 -11.48 17.89 0.14
N ARG A 385 -11.68 18.69 -0.91
CA ARG A 385 -12.72 19.75 -0.92
C ARG A 385 -14.17 19.26 -0.94
N LEU A 386 -14.40 18.03 -1.38
CA LEU A 386 -15.73 17.41 -1.49
C LEU A 386 -15.63 15.97 -1.02
N PRO A 387 -15.93 15.63 0.24
CA PRO A 387 -15.92 14.24 0.68
C PRO A 387 -17.06 13.51 -0.04
N GLN A 388 -16.78 12.87 -1.17
CA GLN A 388 -17.71 11.91 -1.75
C GLN A 388 -17.54 10.61 -0.97
N THR A 389 -18.54 10.29 -0.15
CA THR A 389 -18.44 9.26 0.90
C THR A 389 -18.94 7.88 0.47
N VAL A 390 -19.13 7.64 -0.82
CA VAL A 390 -19.82 6.44 -1.32
C VAL A 390 -18.97 5.75 -2.36
N LEU A 391 -18.53 4.53 -2.04
CA LEU A 391 -17.79 3.68 -2.95
C LEU A 391 -18.62 3.36 -4.20
N PRO A 392 -17.99 3.10 -5.36
CA PRO A 392 -18.72 2.75 -6.58
C PRO A 392 -19.69 1.57 -6.37
N ARG A 393 -19.28 0.55 -5.60
CA ARG A 393 -20.09 -0.63 -5.29
C ARG A 393 -21.19 -0.38 -4.27
N GLU A 394 -21.28 0.78 -3.64
CA GLU A 394 -22.44 1.09 -2.79
C GLU A 394 -23.61 1.63 -3.62
N LYS A 395 -23.35 2.18 -4.81
CA LYS A 395 -24.38 2.75 -5.69
C LYS A 395 -25.17 1.65 -6.40
N GLU A 396 -26.45 1.90 -6.63
CA GLU A 396 -27.29 1.10 -7.53
C GLU A 396 -27.08 1.55 -8.98
N TYR A 397 -26.65 0.63 -9.85
CA TYR A 397 -26.31 0.95 -11.25
C TYR A 397 -26.78 -0.11 -12.25
N GLY A 398 -27.53 -1.12 -11.83
CA GLY A 398 -27.97 -2.21 -12.70
C GLY A 398 -26.79 -3.09 -13.10
N ILE A 399 -26.24 -2.90 -14.29
CA ILE A 399 -25.19 -3.75 -14.88
C ILE A 399 -24.06 -2.88 -15.43
N LYS A 400 -22.81 -3.22 -15.10
CA LYS A 400 -21.58 -2.74 -15.75
C LYS A 400 -20.85 -3.92 -16.36
N LYS A 401 -20.34 -3.76 -17.58
CA LYS A 401 -19.56 -4.77 -18.30
C LYS A 401 -18.13 -4.26 -18.49
N TYR A 402 -17.16 -5.15 -18.33
CA TYR A 402 -15.75 -4.91 -18.59
C TYR A 402 -15.26 -5.96 -19.57
N ASP A 403 -15.11 -5.55 -20.83
CA ASP A 403 -14.82 -6.47 -21.93
C ASP A 403 -13.37 -6.96 -21.84
N ASN A 404 -12.43 -6.14 -21.34
CA ASN A 404 -11.02 -6.50 -21.23
C ASN A 404 -10.76 -7.69 -20.29
N ILE A 405 -11.68 -7.96 -19.38
CA ILE A 405 -11.64 -9.08 -18.42
C ILE A 405 -12.89 -9.95 -18.48
N ASN A 406 -13.75 -9.77 -19.50
CA ASN A 406 -15.01 -10.49 -19.67
C ASN A 406 -15.78 -10.70 -18.35
N THR A 407 -15.99 -9.61 -17.63
CA THR A 407 -16.59 -9.62 -16.29
C THR A 407 -17.71 -8.60 -16.19
N ILE A 408 -18.80 -9.01 -15.53
CA ILE A 408 -19.99 -8.20 -15.31
C ILE A 408 -20.13 -7.92 -13.82
N LEU A 409 -20.28 -6.65 -13.47
CA LEU A 409 -20.73 -6.24 -12.14
C LEU A 409 -22.21 -5.93 -12.20
N PHE A 410 -22.97 -6.41 -11.22
CA PHE A 410 -24.35 -5.97 -11.04
C PHE A 410 -24.58 -5.36 -9.66
N SER A 411 -25.56 -4.46 -9.62
CA SER A 411 -26.00 -3.78 -8.41
C SER A 411 -27.50 -3.54 -8.50
N LYS A 412 -28.26 -4.17 -7.61
CA LYS A 412 -29.73 -4.08 -7.57
C LYS A 412 -30.22 -4.17 -6.12
N GLY A 413 -30.94 -3.16 -5.64
CA GLY A 413 -31.37 -3.07 -4.24
C GLY A 413 -30.20 -3.24 -3.27
N PRO A 414 -30.24 -4.17 -2.30
CA PRO A 414 -29.14 -4.42 -1.36
C PRO A 414 -28.03 -5.34 -1.92
N TRP A 415 -28.21 -5.91 -3.11
CA TRP A 415 -27.30 -6.91 -3.66
C TRP A 415 -26.25 -6.29 -4.57
N ARG A 416 -25.00 -6.71 -4.39
CA ARG A 416 -23.86 -6.45 -5.29
C ARG A 416 -23.30 -7.80 -5.71
N GLY A 417 -22.94 -7.95 -6.97
CA GLY A 417 -22.31 -9.18 -7.40
C GLY A 417 -21.44 -9.05 -8.63
N THR A 418 -20.72 -10.13 -8.90
CA THR A 418 -19.73 -10.25 -9.97
C THR A 418 -19.95 -11.56 -10.68
N ILE A 419 -20.13 -11.50 -11.99
CA ILE A 419 -20.21 -12.65 -12.87
C ILE A 419 -18.99 -12.58 -13.79
N THR A 420 -18.13 -13.61 -13.75
CA THR A 420 -16.88 -13.59 -14.51
C THR A 420 -16.79 -14.77 -15.50
N ALA A 421 -16.49 -14.43 -16.74
CA ALA A 421 -16.05 -15.37 -17.78
C ALA A 421 -14.58 -15.09 -18.16
N TYR A 422 -13.83 -14.53 -17.22
CA TYR A 422 -12.40 -14.30 -17.34
C TYR A 422 -11.66 -15.64 -17.41
N ASN A 423 -10.76 -15.76 -18.39
CA ASN A 423 -10.02 -16.97 -18.76
C ASN A 423 -8.52 -16.70 -18.95
N ALA A 424 -8.01 -15.49 -18.69
CA ALA A 424 -6.58 -15.24 -18.78
C ALA A 424 -5.86 -15.77 -17.54
N ASN A 425 -5.12 -16.86 -17.72
CA ASN A 425 -4.42 -17.58 -16.67
C ASN A 425 -3.07 -16.93 -16.31
N TYR A 426 -2.59 -17.17 -15.09
CA TYR A 426 -1.21 -16.87 -14.72
C TYR A 426 -0.28 -17.97 -15.22
N LYS A 427 0.47 -17.70 -16.30
CA LYS A 427 1.41 -18.66 -16.89
C LYS A 427 0.71 -20.01 -17.16
N ASN A 428 1.27 -21.11 -16.68
CA ASN A 428 0.73 -22.47 -16.86
C ASN A 428 -0.23 -22.89 -15.74
N THR A 429 -0.62 -21.97 -14.85
CA THR A 429 -1.54 -22.27 -13.76
C THR A 429 -2.98 -22.29 -14.28
N ASN A 430 -3.52 -23.50 -14.47
CA ASN A 430 -4.94 -23.69 -14.76
C ASN A 430 -5.76 -23.55 -13.47
N ASN A 431 -6.99 -23.06 -13.57
CA ASN A 431 -7.95 -22.93 -12.45
C ASN A 431 -7.47 -22.03 -11.30
N GLY A 432 -6.70 -20.97 -11.60
CA GLY A 432 -6.25 -19.99 -10.61
C GLY A 432 -7.31 -18.99 -10.14
N HIS A 433 -8.46 -18.95 -10.81
CA HIS A 433 -9.60 -18.06 -10.55
C HIS A 433 -10.90 -18.67 -11.10
N CYS A 434 -12.06 -18.10 -10.74
CA CYS A 434 -13.34 -18.48 -11.34
C CYS A 434 -13.39 -18.14 -12.84
N SER A 435 -14.15 -18.91 -13.62
CA SER A 435 -14.27 -18.75 -15.08
C SER A 435 -15.64 -19.24 -15.59
N GLY A 436 -15.87 -19.21 -16.91
CA GLY A 436 -17.04 -19.82 -17.53
C GLY A 436 -18.38 -19.10 -17.33
N GLY A 437 -18.37 -17.84 -16.88
CA GLY A 437 -19.59 -17.06 -16.64
C GLY A 437 -20.22 -17.31 -15.26
N ALA A 438 -19.41 -17.73 -14.28
CA ALA A 438 -19.86 -18.01 -12.94
C ALA A 438 -20.21 -16.74 -12.15
N LEU A 439 -21.26 -16.78 -11.32
CA LEU A 439 -21.45 -15.83 -10.22
C LEU A 439 -20.34 -16.09 -9.18
N SER A 440 -19.31 -15.25 -9.19
CA SER A 440 -18.07 -15.47 -8.44
C SER A 440 -18.00 -14.63 -7.16
N CYS A 441 -18.76 -13.54 -7.08
CA CYS A 441 -18.95 -12.78 -5.84
C CYS A 441 -20.43 -12.40 -5.69
N LEU A 442 -20.97 -12.57 -4.48
CA LEU A 442 -22.28 -12.06 -4.08
C LEU A 442 -22.17 -11.43 -2.69
N TYR A 443 -22.55 -10.17 -2.60
CA TYR A 443 -22.44 -9.34 -1.41
C TYR A 443 -23.80 -8.70 -1.11
N HIS A 444 -24.18 -8.71 0.16
CA HIS A 444 -25.37 -8.03 0.68
C HIS A 444 -24.92 -6.86 1.56
N ILE A 445 -25.45 -5.66 1.30
CA ILE A 445 -25.16 -4.45 2.07
C ILE A 445 -25.74 -4.51 3.48
#